data_AF-W9PM16-F1
#
_entry.id   AF-W9PM16-F1
#
_cell.length_a   1.000
_cell.length_b   1.000
_cell.length_c   1.000
_cell.angle_alpha   90.00
_cell.angle_beta   90.00
_cell.angle_gamma   90.00
#
_symmetry.space_group_name_H-M   'P 1'
#
loop_
_entity.id
_entity.type
_entity.pdbx_description
1 polymer ?
#
loop_
_entity_poly.entity_id
_entity_poly.type
_entity_poly.pdbx_seq_one_letter_code
_entity_poly.pdbx_strand_id
1 'polypeptide(L)'
;MFSKIVSATLLLTATVSAAPASKTVRSTPDKTVTLTGVTHSVNAGLGGLRFDPDNVVAEVGDVVEWHFLPKNHTVAQSSFGEPCEPLADGSGFFAGFNFPTQEGQAPDVFQIVVEDSKPIWYYCAQQMGDHCQNGMVGVINQNFDNQDFSLRRHKELAAETVKSVIPPVQQGGQVIPNPNPNGGF
;
A
#
# COMPACT_ATOMS: atom_id res chain seq x y z
N MET A 1 -18.93 -74.24 -5.27
CA MET A 1 -19.30 -73.32 -4.17
C MET A 1 -18.58 -73.82 -2.93
N PHE A 2 -17.54 -73.21 -2.35
CA PHE A 2 -17.11 -71.82 -2.23
C PHE A 2 -15.58 -71.81 -2.20
N SER A 3 -14.92 -70.95 -2.97
CA SER A 3 -13.48 -70.71 -2.84
C SER A 3 -13.27 -69.40 -2.07
N LYS A 4 -12.59 -69.51 -0.92
CA LYS A 4 -12.25 -68.39 -0.03
C LYS A 4 -11.09 -67.60 -0.66
N ILE A 5 -11.28 -66.30 -0.85
CA ILE A 5 -10.18 -65.39 -1.22
C ILE A 5 -9.82 -64.60 0.04
N VAL A 6 -8.57 -64.78 0.46
CA VAL A 6 -7.93 -64.05 1.56
C VAL A 6 -7.36 -62.76 1.00
N SER A 7 -7.90 -61.60 1.42
CA SER A 7 -7.29 -60.30 1.11
C SER A 7 -6.09 -60.07 2.02
N ALA A 8 -4.91 -59.98 1.44
CA ALA A 8 -3.68 -59.56 2.11
C ALA A 8 -3.50 -58.04 1.95
N THR A 9 -3.39 -57.34 3.07
CA THR A 9 -3.13 -55.90 3.17
C THR A 9 -1.65 -55.62 2.91
N LEU A 10 -1.34 -54.75 1.94
CA LEU A 10 0.01 -54.29 1.64
C LEU A 10 0.17 -52.85 2.16
N LEU A 11 0.94 -52.66 3.24
CA LEU A 11 1.33 -51.34 3.73
C LEU A 11 2.56 -50.85 2.96
N LEU A 12 2.42 -49.79 2.17
CA LEU A 12 3.55 -49.04 1.62
C LEU A 12 3.96 -47.95 2.61
N THR A 13 5.17 -48.06 3.16
CA THR A 13 5.85 -46.96 3.87
C THR A 13 6.57 -46.08 2.86
N ALA A 14 6.10 -44.85 2.66
CA ALA A 14 6.80 -43.84 1.88
C ALA A 14 7.77 -43.07 2.78
N THR A 15 9.08 -43.24 2.58
CA THR A 15 10.10 -42.37 3.15
C THR A 15 10.52 -41.37 2.07
N VAL A 16 10.23 -40.07 2.28
CA VAL A 16 10.73 -39.00 1.40
C VAL A 16 11.52 -37.98 2.21
N SER A 17 12.71 -37.73 1.71
CA SER A 17 13.84 -37.00 2.29
C SER A 17 13.54 -35.51 2.49
N ALA A 18 13.83 -34.99 3.68
CA ALA A 18 13.81 -33.54 3.93
C ALA A 18 15.01 -32.88 3.23
N ALA A 19 14.75 -32.00 2.27
CA ALA A 19 15.78 -31.12 1.70
C ALA A 19 16.15 -30.02 2.71
N PRO A 20 17.42 -29.63 2.86
CA PRO A 20 17.78 -28.52 3.73
C PRO A 20 17.20 -27.22 3.16
N ALA A 21 16.46 -26.49 3.99
CA ALA A 21 15.93 -25.18 3.67
C ALA A 21 17.09 -24.21 3.35
N SER A 22 17.11 -23.67 2.14
CA SER A 22 17.97 -22.53 1.80
C SER A 22 17.57 -21.36 2.69
N LYS A 23 18.49 -20.90 3.54
CA LYS A 23 18.33 -19.67 4.29
C LYS A 23 18.36 -18.52 3.29
N THR A 24 17.20 -17.92 3.04
CA THR A 24 17.11 -16.65 2.33
C THR A 24 17.90 -15.63 3.14
N VAL A 25 19.08 -15.24 2.64
CA VAL A 25 19.84 -14.11 3.18
C VAL A 25 19.00 -12.88 2.89
N ARG A 26 18.46 -12.27 3.95
CA ARG A 26 17.75 -10.99 3.89
C ARG A 26 18.75 -9.96 3.36
N SER A 27 18.53 -9.49 2.13
CA SER A 27 19.27 -8.37 1.57
C SER A 27 19.10 -7.16 2.47
N THR A 28 20.22 -6.66 2.97
CA THR A 28 20.33 -5.32 3.58
C THR A 28 19.78 -4.26 2.61
N PRO A 29 19.14 -3.17 3.08
CA PRO A 29 18.73 -2.08 2.20
C PRO A 29 19.97 -1.50 1.52
N ASP A 30 19.98 -1.48 0.19
CA ASP A 30 21.15 -1.12 -0.63
C ASP A 30 21.36 0.41 -0.74
N LYS A 31 20.45 1.21 -0.16
CA LYS A 31 20.49 2.67 -0.27
C LYS A 31 20.16 3.33 1.05
N THR A 32 21.16 3.97 1.67
CA THR A 32 20.92 4.93 2.74
C THR A 32 20.63 6.28 2.10
N VAL A 33 19.44 6.83 2.31
CA VAL A 33 19.07 8.18 1.85
C VAL A 33 19.18 9.14 3.03
N THR A 34 19.89 10.25 2.83
CA THR A 34 19.98 11.32 3.84
C THR A 34 18.67 12.11 3.85
N LEU A 35 18.07 12.27 5.03
CA LEU A 35 16.85 13.06 5.17
C LEU A 35 17.15 14.56 4.96
N THR A 36 16.27 15.24 4.24
CA THR A 36 16.33 16.70 4.05
C THR A 36 15.79 17.46 5.25
N GLY A 37 14.92 16.80 6.04
CA GLY A 37 14.15 17.41 7.13
C GLY A 37 12.84 18.07 6.68
N VAL A 38 12.47 17.96 5.40
CA VAL A 38 11.18 18.46 4.87
C VAL A 38 10.13 17.35 4.93
N THR A 39 8.94 17.70 5.42
CA THR A 39 7.76 16.82 5.44
C THR A 39 6.63 17.43 4.62
N HIS A 40 6.06 16.64 3.72
CA HIS A 40 4.86 16.96 2.95
C HIS A 40 3.66 16.23 3.54
N SER A 41 2.73 16.98 4.14
CA SER A 41 1.50 16.41 4.70
C SER A 41 0.45 16.17 3.61
N VAL A 42 -0.20 15.01 3.66
CA VAL A 42 -1.31 14.60 2.81
C VAL A 42 -2.50 14.20 3.67
N ASN A 43 -3.62 14.90 3.53
CA ASN A 43 -4.85 14.54 4.21
C ASN A 43 -5.57 13.43 3.44
N ALA A 44 -5.91 12.34 4.11
CA ALA A 44 -6.74 11.25 3.61
C ALA A 44 -8.15 11.36 4.21
N GLY A 45 -9.13 11.78 3.39
CA GLY A 45 -10.53 11.91 3.83
C GLY A 45 -11.04 13.34 4.03
N LEU A 46 -10.24 14.38 3.76
CA LEU A 46 -10.68 15.77 3.94
C LEU A 46 -11.77 16.13 2.93
N GLY A 47 -12.99 16.33 3.43
CA GLY A 47 -14.13 16.70 2.59
C GLY A 47 -14.60 15.61 1.63
N GLY A 48 -14.19 14.35 1.82
CA GLY A 48 -14.68 13.22 1.01
C GLY A 48 -13.62 12.16 0.68
N LEU A 49 -13.91 11.34 -0.33
CA LEU A 49 -13.05 10.22 -0.78
C LEU A 49 -11.88 10.74 -1.62
N ARG A 50 -10.93 11.44 -1.00
CA ARG A 50 -9.78 12.06 -1.68
C ARG A 50 -8.55 12.14 -0.80
N PHE A 51 -7.41 12.28 -1.47
CA PHE A 51 -6.19 12.79 -0.88
C PHE A 51 -6.09 14.31 -1.14
N ASP A 52 -5.50 15.06 -0.21
CA ASP A 52 -5.29 16.50 -0.33
C ASP A 52 -3.94 16.91 0.30
N PRO A 53 -2.94 17.32 -0.50
CA PRO A 53 -2.92 17.25 -1.97
C PRO A 53 -2.92 15.79 -2.47
N ASP A 54 -3.41 15.57 -3.69
CA ASP A 54 -3.36 14.28 -4.38
C ASP A 54 -2.17 14.19 -5.36
N ASN A 55 -1.43 15.27 -5.56
CA ASN A 55 -0.17 15.31 -6.29
C ASN A 55 0.88 16.05 -5.45
N VAL A 56 1.82 15.30 -4.88
CA VAL A 56 2.91 15.82 -4.05
C VAL A 56 4.15 15.97 -4.92
N VAL A 57 4.90 17.07 -4.76
CA VAL A 57 6.23 17.25 -5.35
C VAL A 57 7.25 17.28 -4.21
N ALA A 58 8.19 16.35 -4.21
CA ALA A 58 9.11 16.10 -3.10
C ALA A 58 10.51 15.73 -3.61
N GLU A 59 11.54 16.18 -2.90
CA GLU A 59 12.93 15.84 -3.18
C GLU A 59 13.30 14.47 -2.58
N VAL A 60 14.37 13.86 -3.09
CA VAL A 60 14.92 12.63 -2.49
C VAL A 60 15.39 12.94 -1.07
N GLY A 61 14.89 12.16 -0.10
CA GLY A 61 15.13 12.38 1.33
C GLY A 61 14.05 13.19 2.06
N ASP A 62 13.07 13.75 1.34
CA ASP A 62 11.87 14.30 1.96
C ASP A 62 11.00 13.16 2.54
N VAL A 63 10.13 13.53 3.48
CA VAL A 63 9.10 12.65 4.03
C VAL A 63 7.74 13.02 3.45
N VAL A 64 6.92 12.03 3.10
CA VAL A 64 5.50 12.21 2.83
C VAL A 64 4.70 11.58 3.96
N GLU A 65 3.82 12.37 4.59
CA GLU A 65 3.09 12.03 5.81
C GLU A 65 1.58 12.07 5.58
N TRP A 66 0.89 10.93 5.74
CA TRP A 66 -0.55 10.85 5.61
C TRP A 66 -1.26 11.05 6.94
N HIS A 67 -2.12 12.07 6.99
CA HIS A 67 -3.04 12.35 8.08
C HIS A 67 -4.42 11.79 7.75
N PHE A 68 -4.94 10.91 8.58
CA PHE A 68 -6.23 10.26 8.35
C PHE A 68 -7.34 10.99 9.09
N LEU A 69 -8.39 11.35 8.35
CA LEU A 69 -9.55 12.10 8.82
C LEU A 69 -10.76 11.17 9.04
N PRO A 70 -11.91 11.68 9.51
CA PRO A 70 -13.01 10.84 9.97
C PRO A 70 -13.45 9.80 8.95
N LYS A 71 -13.99 8.69 9.48
CA LYS A 71 -14.23 7.41 8.79
C LYS A 71 -12.96 6.59 8.70
N ASN A 72 -12.78 5.83 7.63
CA ASN A 72 -11.73 4.83 7.52
C ASN A 72 -11.07 4.93 6.14
N HIS A 73 -9.87 5.49 6.13
CA HIS A 73 -9.05 5.70 4.95
C HIS A 73 -7.70 4.99 5.13
N THR A 74 -7.08 4.63 4.02
CA THR A 74 -5.76 4.01 4.00
C THR A 74 -4.93 4.59 2.86
N VAL A 75 -3.66 4.22 2.81
CA VAL A 75 -2.80 4.46 1.65
C VAL A 75 -1.99 3.20 1.36
N ALA A 76 -1.98 2.79 0.09
CA ALA A 76 -1.19 1.68 -0.44
C ALA A 76 -0.56 2.11 -1.77
N GLN A 77 0.65 1.63 -2.05
CA GLN A 77 1.33 1.90 -3.32
C GLN A 77 0.81 0.98 -4.42
N SER A 78 0.57 1.55 -5.60
CA SER A 78 0.22 0.82 -6.83
C SER A 78 1.22 1.12 -7.95
N SER A 79 1.05 0.44 -9.09
CA SER A 79 1.65 0.90 -10.33
C SER A 79 0.78 2.01 -10.95
N PHE A 80 1.28 2.68 -11.99
CA PHE A 80 0.46 3.61 -12.76
C PHE A 80 -0.70 2.91 -13.48
N GLY A 81 -0.42 1.77 -14.11
CA GLY A 81 -1.33 1.07 -15.00
C GLY A 81 -2.34 0.17 -14.30
N GLU A 82 -2.06 -0.19 -13.05
CA GLU A 82 -2.93 -1.02 -12.20
C GLU A 82 -3.25 -0.23 -10.93
N PRO A 83 -4.06 0.85 -11.03
CA PRO A 83 -4.58 1.50 -9.84
C PRO A 83 -5.41 0.52 -9.01
N CYS A 84 -5.58 0.84 -7.74
CA CYS A 84 -6.39 0.05 -6.80
C CYS A 84 -5.83 -1.36 -6.49
N GLU A 85 -4.64 -1.69 -6.98
CA GLU A 85 -3.93 -2.94 -6.71
C GLU A 85 -2.53 -2.65 -6.15
N PRO A 86 -2.02 -3.45 -5.19
CA PRO A 86 -0.66 -3.28 -4.71
C PRO A 86 0.34 -3.64 -5.80
N LEU A 87 1.56 -3.13 -5.68
CA LEU A 87 2.68 -3.61 -6.50
C LEU A 87 2.78 -5.14 -6.44
N ALA A 88 2.75 -5.78 -7.61
CA ALA A 88 2.70 -7.23 -7.75
C ALA A 88 3.91 -7.97 -7.14
N ASP A 89 5.05 -7.28 -7.02
CA ASP A 89 6.27 -7.81 -6.41
C ASP A 89 6.29 -7.71 -4.87
N GLY A 90 5.26 -7.09 -4.27
CA GLY A 90 5.14 -6.90 -2.83
C GLY A 90 6.10 -5.89 -2.23
N SER A 91 6.82 -5.11 -3.05
CA SER A 91 7.81 -4.11 -2.59
C SER A 91 7.19 -2.80 -2.11
N GLY A 92 5.92 -2.54 -2.45
CA GLY A 92 5.26 -1.27 -2.16
C GLY A 92 4.92 -1.07 -0.69
N PHE A 93 4.48 0.14 -0.33
CA PHE A 93 4.03 0.44 1.03
C PHE A 93 2.52 0.23 1.22
N PHE A 94 2.11 0.00 2.47
CA PHE A 94 0.72 -0.01 2.90
C PHE A 94 0.63 0.42 4.37
N ALA A 95 -0.21 1.41 4.64
CA ALA A 95 -0.38 1.93 6.00
C ALA A 95 -1.16 0.99 6.94
N GLY A 96 -1.98 0.07 6.40
CA GLY A 96 -2.94 -0.68 7.20
C GLY A 96 -4.24 0.08 7.45
N PHE A 97 -5.16 -0.53 8.20
CA PHE A 97 -6.47 0.03 8.59
C PHE A 97 -6.49 0.52 10.05
N ASN A 98 -5.34 0.99 10.56
CA ASN A 98 -5.15 1.33 11.98
C ASN A 98 -5.52 2.79 12.32
N PHE A 99 -6.10 3.54 11.38
CA PHE A 99 -6.37 4.98 11.52
C PHE A 99 -7.85 5.41 11.50
N PRO A 100 -8.86 4.56 11.78
CA PRO A 100 -10.25 5.02 11.75
C PRO A 100 -10.50 6.00 12.90
N THR A 101 -11.13 7.14 12.62
CA THR A 101 -11.59 8.10 13.63
C THR A 101 -13.04 8.55 13.37
N GLN A 102 -13.75 8.96 14.42
CA GLN A 102 -15.12 9.47 14.30
C GLN A 102 -15.17 10.96 13.99
N GLU A 103 -14.19 11.70 14.49
CA GLU A 103 -14.05 13.15 14.36
C GLU A 103 -12.57 13.53 14.45
N GLY A 104 -12.21 14.72 13.95
CA GLY A 104 -10.83 15.18 13.93
C GLY A 104 -9.88 14.25 13.16
N GLN A 105 -8.61 14.27 13.54
CA GLN A 105 -7.58 13.43 12.94
C GLN A 105 -7.34 12.16 13.77
N ALA A 106 -6.87 11.10 13.11
CA ALA A 106 -6.36 9.91 13.78
C ALA A 106 -5.18 10.27 14.71
N PRO A 107 -5.00 9.52 15.82
CA PRO A 107 -3.91 9.78 16.77
C PRO A 107 -2.52 9.47 16.21
N ASP A 108 -2.46 8.69 15.14
CA ASP A 108 -1.23 8.31 14.45
C ASP A 108 -1.31 8.70 12.95
N VAL A 109 -0.14 8.84 12.34
CA VAL A 109 0.05 9.11 10.91
C VAL A 109 0.94 8.02 10.29
N PHE A 110 0.91 7.90 8.97
CA PHE A 110 1.80 7.02 8.23
C PHE A 110 2.79 7.83 7.41
N GLN A 111 4.07 7.45 7.41
CA GLN A 111 5.13 8.15 6.70
C GLN A 111 5.94 7.22 5.81
N ILE A 112 6.37 7.74 4.66
CA ILE A 112 7.45 7.16 3.85
C ILE A 112 8.55 8.19 3.61
N VAL A 113 9.76 7.71 3.35
CA VAL A 113 10.86 8.53 2.82
C VAL A 113 10.86 8.43 1.31
N VAL A 114 11.04 9.55 0.61
CA VAL A 114 11.20 9.56 -0.85
C VAL A 114 12.61 9.10 -1.19
N GLU A 115 12.74 7.87 -1.70
CA GLU A 115 14.05 7.24 -1.92
C GLU A 115 14.66 7.52 -3.30
N ASP A 116 13.83 7.83 -4.30
CA ASP A 116 14.24 8.26 -5.63
C ASP A 116 13.23 9.26 -6.23
N SER A 117 13.59 9.89 -7.34
CA SER A 117 12.79 10.93 -7.98
C SER A 117 11.73 10.37 -8.95
N LYS A 118 11.49 9.05 -8.96
CA LYS A 118 10.50 8.46 -9.87
C LYS A 118 9.09 8.72 -9.33
N PRO A 119 8.08 8.78 -10.22
CA PRO A 119 6.70 8.91 -9.81
C PRO A 119 6.25 7.70 -8.96
N ILE A 120 5.62 7.97 -7.82
CA ILE A 120 5.05 6.96 -6.92
C ILE A 120 3.53 7.10 -6.93
N TRP A 121 2.83 6.06 -7.37
CA TRP A 121 1.36 6.04 -7.46
C TRP A 121 0.78 5.33 -6.24
N TYR A 122 -0.32 5.85 -5.71
CA TYR A 122 -0.94 5.28 -4.51
C TYR A 122 -2.45 5.43 -4.51
N TYR A 123 -3.11 4.59 -3.71
CA TYR A 123 -4.56 4.51 -3.61
C TYR A 123 -5.02 4.25 -2.18
N CYS A 124 -6.30 4.56 -1.91
CA CYS A 124 -6.98 4.09 -0.71
C CYS A 124 -7.55 2.69 -0.93
N ALA A 125 -7.09 1.72 -0.13
CA ALA A 125 -7.50 0.32 -0.22
C ALA A 125 -8.88 0.03 0.42
N GLN A 126 -9.56 1.04 0.99
CA GLN A 126 -10.91 0.88 1.53
C GLN A 126 -11.89 0.45 0.44
N GLN A 127 -12.46 -0.74 0.61
CA GLN A 127 -13.42 -1.34 -0.32
C GLN A 127 -14.85 -0.86 -0.06
N MET A 128 -15.19 -0.51 1.19
CA MET A 128 -16.54 -0.02 1.50
C MET A 128 -16.68 1.41 0.96
N GLY A 129 -17.56 1.60 -0.02
CA GLY A 129 -17.73 2.89 -0.71
C GLY A 129 -16.74 3.11 -1.85
N ASP A 130 -16.06 2.07 -2.31
CA ASP A 130 -15.24 2.05 -3.52
C ASP A 130 -14.28 3.26 -3.61
N HIS A 131 -13.50 3.49 -2.55
CA HIS A 131 -12.74 4.74 -2.38
C HIS A 131 -11.81 5.01 -3.56
N CYS A 132 -11.03 4.01 -3.96
CA CYS A 132 -10.10 4.14 -5.08
C CYS A 132 -10.82 4.41 -6.40
N GLN A 133 -11.88 3.65 -6.68
CA GLN A 133 -12.68 3.76 -7.90
C GLN A 133 -13.37 5.13 -8.00
N ASN A 134 -13.73 5.72 -6.85
CA ASN A 134 -14.29 7.06 -6.74
C ASN A 134 -13.21 8.17 -6.73
N GLY A 135 -11.97 7.85 -7.07
CA GLY A 135 -10.90 8.82 -7.31
C GLY A 135 -10.00 9.09 -6.11
N MET A 136 -10.07 8.30 -5.03
CA MET A 136 -9.14 8.37 -3.90
C MET A 136 -7.81 7.70 -4.25
N VAL A 137 -7.12 8.30 -5.21
CA VAL A 137 -5.77 7.97 -5.68
C VAL A 137 -4.92 9.23 -5.69
N GLY A 138 -3.60 9.06 -5.64
CA GLY A 138 -2.67 10.16 -5.69
C GLY A 138 -1.31 9.75 -6.26
N VAL A 139 -0.43 10.74 -6.38
CA VAL A 139 0.90 10.58 -6.93
C VAL A 139 1.91 11.44 -6.17
N ILE A 140 3.11 10.92 -5.96
CA ILE A 140 4.30 11.71 -5.60
C ILE A 140 5.14 11.84 -6.85
N ASN A 141 5.64 13.04 -7.14
CA ASN A 141 6.55 13.36 -8.24
C ASN A 141 6.00 12.99 -9.62
N GLN A 142 4.76 13.37 -9.94
CA GLN A 142 4.25 13.23 -11.29
C GLN A 142 5.15 13.95 -12.31
N ASN A 143 5.37 13.34 -13.48
CA ASN A 143 5.89 14.07 -14.62
C ASN A 143 4.80 14.94 -15.26
N PHE A 144 4.95 16.26 -15.22
CA PHE A 144 3.97 17.21 -15.77
C PHE A 144 4.05 17.38 -17.30
N ASP A 145 5.15 16.95 -17.93
CA ASP A 145 5.33 17.02 -19.38
C ASP A 145 4.63 15.87 -20.12
N ASN A 146 4.24 14.81 -19.40
CA ASN A 146 3.56 13.66 -19.98
C ASN A 146 2.10 13.58 -19.50
N GLN A 147 1.18 14.06 -20.33
CA GLN A 147 -0.26 14.03 -20.02
C GLN A 147 -0.86 12.62 -20.02
N ASP A 148 -0.23 11.66 -20.70
CA ASP A 148 -0.66 10.25 -20.72
C ASP A 148 -0.16 9.48 -19.50
N PHE A 149 0.82 10.02 -18.76
CA PHE A 149 1.34 9.49 -17.50
C PHE A 149 1.08 10.48 -16.35
N SER A 150 -0.21 10.79 -16.15
CA SER A 150 -0.67 11.84 -15.24
C SER A 150 -1.67 11.32 -14.21
N LEU A 151 -1.86 12.06 -13.11
CA LEU A 151 -2.87 11.77 -12.09
C LEU A 151 -4.28 11.72 -12.67
N ARG A 152 -4.58 12.57 -13.65
CA ARG A 152 -5.84 12.51 -14.38
C ARG A 152 -6.02 11.13 -15.02
N ARG A 153 -5.01 10.63 -15.74
CA ARG A 153 -5.09 9.32 -16.38
C ARG A 153 -5.15 8.17 -15.37
N HIS A 154 -4.43 8.29 -14.26
CA HIS A 154 -4.47 7.31 -13.17
C HIS A 154 -5.87 7.23 -12.51
N LYS A 155 -6.54 8.38 -12.31
CA LYS A 155 -7.94 8.44 -11.86
C LYS A 155 -8.92 7.81 -12.84
N GLU A 156 -8.74 8.04 -14.14
CA GLU A 156 -9.56 7.41 -15.19
C GLU A 156 -9.42 5.88 -15.14
N LEU A 157 -8.19 5.36 -15.04
CA LEU A 157 -7.94 3.94 -14.90
C LEU A 157 -8.54 3.38 -13.60
N ALA A 158 -8.46 4.11 -12.49
CA ALA A 158 -9.01 3.69 -11.20
C ALA A 158 -10.52 3.48 -11.26
N ALA A 159 -11.25 4.37 -11.95
CA ALA A 159 -12.70 4.28 -12.15
C ALA A 159 -13.13 3.08 -13.01
N GLU A 160 -12.22 2.51 -13.80
CA GLU A 160 -12.46 1.30 -14.60
C GLU A 160 -12.22 -0.01 -13.80
N THR A 161 -11.63 0.08 -12.60
CA THR A 161 -11.42 -1.09 -11.74
C THR A 161 -12.70 -1.51 -11.01
N VAL A 162 -12.80 -2.79 -10.66
CA VAL A 162 -14.01 -3.31 -9.99
C VAL A 162 -13.94 -3.16 -8.47
N LYS A 163 -12.77 -3.43 -7.88
CA LYS A 163 -12.61 -3.48 -6.43
C LYS A 163 -11.15 -3.34 -6.05
N SER A 164 -10.87 -2.52 -5.03
CA SER A 164 -9.50 -2.40 -4.51
C SER A 164 -9.01 -3.71 -3.89
N VAL A 165 -7.76 -4.06 -4.15
CA VAL A 165 -7.05 -5.13 -3.44
C VAL A 165 -6.46 -4.56 -2.16
N ILE A 166 -6.67 -5.24 -1.04
CA ILE A 166 -6.10 -4.88 0.27
C ILE A 166 -4.78 -5.64 0.44
N PRO A 167 -3.64 -4.94 0.63
CA PRO A 167 -2.39 -5.61 0.95
C PRO A 167 -2.51 -6.35 2.30
N PRO A 168 -1.92 -7.54 2.46
CA PRO A 168 -2.17 -8.39 3.61
C PRO A 168 -1.54 -7.88 4.92
N VAL A 169 -0.50 -7.05 4.83
CA VAL A 169 0.27 -6.55 5.97
C VAL A 169 0.67 -5.09 5.77
N GLN A 170 0.65 -4.33 6.86
CA GLN A 170 1.25 -3.00 6.89
C GLN A 170 2.77 -3.10 6.63
N GLN A 171 3.29 -2.28 5.71
CA GLN A 171 4.69 -2.34 5.27
C GLN A 171 5.17 -1.06 4.57
N GLY A 172 6.48 -0.97 4.32
CA GLY A 172 7.09 0.05 3.45
C GLY A 172 7.10 1.49 3.98
N GLY A 173 6.78 1.69 5.26
CA GLY A 173 6.79 2.99 5.92
C GLY A 173 6.72 2.86 7.44
N GLN A 174 6.54 3.98 8.13
CA GLN A 174 6.48 4.06 9.58
C GLN A 174 5.14 4.62 10.05
N VAL A 175 4.65 4.10 11.17
CA VAL A 175 3.54 4.70 11.90
C VAL A 175 4.11 5.41 13.12
N ILE A 176 3.76 6.68 13.26
CA ILE A 176 4.20 7.52 14.37
C ILE A 176 3.00 8.27 14.96
N PRO A 177 3.11 8.76 16.22
CA PRO A 177 2.12 9.67 16.76
C PRO A 177 1.95 10.90 15.86
N ASN A 178 0.70 11.30 15.64
CA ASN A 178 0.37 12.47 14.83
C ASN A 178 1.04 13.71 15.44
N PRO A 179 1.93 14.40 14.71
CA PRO A 179 2.62 15.58 15.23
C PRO A 179 1.72 16.82 15.34
N ASN A 180 0.54 16.79 14.70
CA ASN A 180 -0.41 17.89 14.67
C ASN A 180 -1.88 17.42 14.80
N PRO A 181 -2.26 16.78 15.93
CA PRO A 181 -3.59 16.17 16.10
C PRO A 181 -4.73 17.19 16.17
N ASN A 182 -4.40 18.45 16.47
CA ASN A 182 -5.34 19.58 16.55
C ASN A 182 -5.22 20.53 15.35
N GLY A 183 -4.47 20.15 14.31
CA GLY A 183 -4.37 20.91 13.07
C GLY A 183 -5.76 21.08 12.48
N GLY A 184 -6.22 22.33 12.39
CA GLY A 184 -7.60 22.66 12.03
C GLY A 184 -7.92 22.25 10.60
N PHE A 185 -8.86 21.33 10.47
CA PHE A 185 -9.49 20.92 9.21
C PHE A 185 -11.00 20.82 9.42
#